data_AF-A0ABD3FVG3-F1
#
_entry.id   AF-A0ABD3FVG3-F1
#
_cell.length_a   1.000
_cell.length_b   1.000
_cell.length_c   1.000
_cell.angle_alpha   90.00
_cell.angle_beta   90.00
_cell.angle_gamma   90.00
#
_symmetry.space_group_name_H-M   'P 1'
#
loop_
_entity.id
_entity.type
_entity.pdbx_description
1 polymer ?
#
loop_
_entity_poly.entity_id
_entity_poly.type
_entity_poly.pdbx_seq_one_letter_code
_entity_poly.pdbx_strand_id
1 'polypeptide(L)'
;MKFTSISSLTAASLALFFTTANAHGQMTKPTPRPISQQYRADCGALSGAGDQELQYAPVELLSSRAQSDRPAAATFNIMNGCRGTVYDANNTVTELAAGSPFSVEWVIQAPHPGTMVLSIVKPSTDSSGTITYTSVAELLTIDPFAENSNDNTSTTAMIPTSVTGCGSAGDCALQFYWHSDLASQTYPTCADIVVTGSGESSSQTTAPSAAMTTPTATTAAPTSTTSVPVATSSTPTETSPVNNEASSGSSSEKCTRRQRRLMLD
;
A
#
# COMPACT_ATOMS: atom_id res chain seq x y z
N MET A 1 -54.41 47.37 16.50
CA MET A 1 -53.95 46.24 15.66
C MET A 1 -52.60 46.61 15.04
N LYS A 2 -51.52 45.91 15.40
CA LYS A 2 -50.41 45.54 14.51
C LYS A 2 -49.42 44.71 15.32
N PHE A 3 -49.43 43.41 15.04
CA PHE A 3 -48.52 42.42 15.61
C PHE A 3 -47.15 42.56 14.95
N THR A 4 -46.10 42.70 15.74
CA THR A 4 -44.72 42.64 15.28
C THR A 4 -44.31 41.16 15.24
N SER A 5 -44.25 40.59 14.03
CA SER A 5 -43.82 39.21 13.82
C SER A 5 -42.29 39.17 13.74
N ILE A 6 -41.66 38.50 14.70
CA ILE A 6 -40.22 38.22 14.69
C ILE A 6 -40.06 36.87 13.98
N SER A 7 -39.73 36.90 12.69
CA SER A 7 -39.42 35.68 11.94
C SER A 7 -38.00 35.23 12.27
N SER A 8 -37.91 34.09 12.95
CA SER A 8 -36.70 33.30 13.16
C SER A 8 -36.10 32.86 11.82
N LEU A 9 -34.85 33.25 11.53
CA LEU A 9 -34.03 32.59 10.51
C LEU A 9 -33.05 31.64 11.21
N THR A 10 -33.47 30.39 11.37
CA THR A 10 -32.55 29.27 11.61
C THR A 10 -31.84 28.95 10.29
N ALA A 11 -30.58 29.35 10.17
CA ALA A 11 -29.70 28.91 9.10
C ALA A 11 -29.32 27.44 9.35
N ALA A 12 -29.94 26.51 8.63
CA ALA A 12 -29.52 25.11 8.60
C ALA A 12 -28.23 25.01 7.77
N SER A 13 -27.09 24.89 8.45
CA SER A 13 -25.81 24.55 7.82
C SER A 13 -25.89 23.12 7.28
N LEU A 14 -26.19 22.98 5.98
CA LEU A 14 -26.08 21.71 5.27
C LEU A 14 -24.61 21.35 5.15
N ALA A 15 -24.11 20.51 6.07
CA ALA A 15 -22.82 19.86 5.92
C ALA A 15 -22.89 18.95 4.68
N LEU A 16 -22.27 19.37 3.59
CA LEU A 16 -22.01 18.51 2.44
C LEU A 16 -21.04 17.42 2.91
N PHE A 17 -21.57 16.26 3.30
CA PHE A 17 -20.78 15.05 3.39
C PHE A 17 -20.28 14.73 1.98
N PHE A 18 -18.99 14.99 1.72
CA PHE A 18 -18.32 14.43 0.56
C PHE A 18 -18.30 12.91 0.77
N THR A 19 -19.25 12.20 0.18
CA THR A 19 -19.15 10.75 0.03
C THR A 19 -18.01 10.52 -0.96
N THR A 20 -16.79 10.34 -0.49
CA THR A 20 -15.69 9.81 -1.30
C THR A 20 -15.94 8.33 -1.52
N ALA A 21 -17.04 7.98 -2.19
CA ALA A 21 -17.31 6.63 -2.64
C ALA A 21 -16.56 6.44 -3.96
N ASN A 22 -15.28 6.07 -3.86
CA ASN A 22 -14.67 5.20 -4.86
C ASN A 22 -13.90 4.12 -4.11
N ALA A 23 -14.67 3.37 -3.34
CA ALA A 23 -14.24 2.35 -2.41
C ALA A 23 -14.23 1.02 -3.19
N HIS A 24 -13.06 0.43 -3.41
CA HIS A 24 -12.91 -0.82 -4.19
C HIS A 24 -12.45 -1.96 -3.27
N GLY A 25 -11.97 -3.07 -3.82
CA GLY A 25 -11.54 -4.24 -3.04
C GLY A 25 -10.04 -4.47 -3.06
N GLN A 26 -9.55 -5.16 -2.04
CA GLN A 26 -8.17 -5.64 -1.98
C GLN A 26 -8.04 -6.86 -1.06
N MET A 27 -7.00 -7.67 -1.29
CA MET A 27 -6.52 -8.60 -0.28
C MET A 27 -6.05 -7.83 0.96
N THR A 28 -6.34 -8.34 2.15
CA THR A 28 -5.90 -7.78 3.45
C THR A 28 -4.97 -8.74 4.20
N LYS A 29 -4.99 -10.03 3.83
CA LYS A 29 -4.08 -11.05 4.36
C LYS A 29 -3.70 -12.07 3.27
N PRO A 30 -2.42 -12.45 3.13
CA PRO A 30 -1.23 -11.86 3.76
C PRO A 30 -1.10 -10.35 3.56
N THR A 31 -0.35 -9.67 4.45
CA THR A 31 -0.28 -8.20 4.49
C THR A 31 0.16 -7.63 3.13
N PRO A 32 -0.68 -6.82 2.46
CA PRO A 32 -0.32 -6.21 1.19
C PRO A 32 0.90 -5.32 1.29
N ARG A 33 1.61 -5.16 0.18
CA ARG A 33 2.64 -4.14 0.05
C ARG A 33 2.05 -2.76 0.31
N PRO A 34 2.67 -1.94 1.17
CA PRO A 34 2.25 -0.57 1.36
C PRO A 34 2.59 0.28 0.13
N ILE A 35 1.99 1.47 0.05
CA ILE A 35 2.47 2.52 -0.84
C ILE A 35 3.73 3.10 -0.20
N SER A 36 4.88 2.71 -0.72
CA SER A 36 6.18 3.12 -0.15
C SER A 36 6.53 4.56 -0.52
N GLN A 37 7.56 5.11 0.15
CA GLN A 37 8.14 6.39 -0.24
C GLN A 37 8.70 6.34 -1.68
N GLN A 38 9.35 5.23 -2.06
CA GLN A 38 9.87 5.03 -3.41
C GLN A 38 8.74 5.03 -4.45
N TYR A 39 7.62 4.35 -4.17
CA TYR A 39 6.42 4.43 -5.01
C TYR A 39 6.00 5.87 -5.24
N ARG A 40 5.91 6.68 -4.17
CA ARG A 40 5.49 8.08 -4.27
C ARG A 40 6.48 8.96 -5.03
N ALA A 41 7.77 8.67 -4.94
CA ALA A 41 8.79 9.37 -5.71
C ALA A 41 8.69 9.05 -7.21
N ASP A 42 8.33 7.82 -7.56
CA ASP A 42 8.40 7.32 -8.93
C ASP A 42 7.06 7.40 -9.69
N CYS A 43 5.91 7.49 -9.00
CA CYS A 43 4.60 7.37 -9.63
C CYS A 43 4.12 8.63 -10.38
N GLY A 44 4.93 9.70 -10.41
CA GLY A 44 4.65 10.92 -11.17
C GLY A 44 3.37 11.61 -10.72
N ALA A 45 2.43 11.79 -11.65
CA ALA A 45 1.14 12.43 -11.41
C ALA A 45 0.31 11.78 -10.28
N LEU A 46 0.56 10.50 -9.97
CA LEU A 46 -0.12 9.78 -8.89
C LEU A 46 0.39 10.17 -7.49
N SER A 47 1.49 10.92 -7.37
CA SER A 47 2.10 11.30 -6.09
C SER A 47 1.16 12.07 -5.16
N GLY A 48 0.18 12.79 -5.73
CA GLY A 48 -0.85 13.53 -4.98
C GLY A 48 -2.07 12.71 -4.54
N ALA A 49 -2.18 11.44 -4.94
CA ALA A 49 -3.29 10.57 -4.55
C ALA A 49 -3.11 10.05 -3.11
N GLY A 50 -4.23 9.81 -2.41
CA GLY A 50 -4.21 9.19 -1.08
C GLY A 50 -3.84 7.70 -1.16
N ASP A 51 -3.27 7.14 -0.10
CA ASP A 51 -2.87 5.72 -0.07
C ASP A 51 -4.06 4.79 -0.32
N GLN A 52 -5.22 5.11 0.23
CA GLN A 52 -6.45 4.35 -0.01
C GLN A 52 -6.82 4.36 -1.50
N GLU A 53 -6.75 5.51 -2.17
CA GLU A 53 -7.01 5.55 -3.61
C GLU A 53 -6.01 4.67 -4.37
N LEU A 54 -4.73 4.78 -4.05
CA LEU A 54 -3.67 4.02 -4.73
C LEU A 54 -3.80 2.51 -4.50
N GLN A 55 -4.20 2.07 -3.31
CA GLN A 55 -4.38 0.65 -2.97
C GLN A 55 -5.65 0.03 -3.54
N TYR A 56 -6.75 0.79 -3.60
CA TYR A 56 -8.07 0.23 -3.91
C TYR A 56 -8.48 0.47 -5.37
N ALA A 57 -8.26 1.66 -5.95
CA ALA A 57 -8.79 2.03 -7.27
C ALA A 57 -8.40 1.04 -8.39
N PRO A 58 -9.16 0.88 -9.48
CA PRO A 58 -8.73 0.02 -10.58
C PRO A 58 -7.48 0.61 -11.24
N VAL A 59 -6.55 -0.26 -11.64
CA VAL A 59 -5.27 0.18 -12.20
C VAL A 59 -5.44 0.91 -13.53
N GLU A 60 -6.50 0.64 -14.27
CA GLU A 60 -6.86 1.33 -15.51
C GLU A 60 -7.17 2.82 -15.25
N LEU A 61 -7.97 3.13 -14.23
CA LEU A 61 -8.25 4.53 -13.86
C LEU A 61 -7.00 5.24 -13.36
N LEU A 62 -6.17 4.57 -12.55
CA LEU A 62 -4.91 5.15 -12.08
C LEU A 62 -3.96 5.43 -13.26
N SER A 63 -3.84 4.49 -14.21
CA SER A 63 -3.01 4.65 -15.40
C SER A 63 -3.42 5.84 -16.27
N SER A 64 -4.72 6.15 -16.32
CA SER A 64 -5.26 7.26 -17.12
C SER A 64 -4.87 8.66 -16.60
N ARG A 65 -4.32 8.76 -15.38
CA ARG A 65 -3.98 10.04 -14.73
C ARG A 65 -2.61 10.59 -15.09
N ALA A 66 -1.94 10.03 -16.10
CA ALA A 66 -0.65 10.53 -16.56
C ALA A 66 -0.70 12.03 -16.92
N GLN A 67 0.33 12.78 -16.51
CA GLN A 67 0.47 14.21 -16.82
C GLN A 67 1.87 14.47 -17.38
N SER A 68 1.95 15.23 -18.48
CA SER A 68 3.21 15.48 -19.17
C SER A 68 4.23 16.29 -18.35
N ASP A 69 3.75 17.15 -17.44
CA ASP A 69 4.55 17.96 -16.53
C ASP A 69 4.90 17.24 -15.20
N ARG A 70 4.35 16.04 -14.98
CA ARG A 70 4.63 15.17 -13.83
C ARG A 70 4.79 13.72 -14.30
N PRO A 71 5.82 13.43 -15.12
CA PRO A 71 6.04 12.09 -15.62
C PRO A 71 6.37 11.13 -14.48
N ALA A 72 5.95 9.87 -14.61
CA ALA A 72 6.45 8.80 -13.77
C ALA A 72 7.92 8.51 -14.10
N ALA A 73 8.66 7.91 -13.15
CA ALA A 73 10.00 7.42 -13.40
C ALA A 73 9.99 6.36 -14.51
N ALA A 74 11.09 6.24 -15.25
CA ALA A 74 11.19 5.31 -16.38
C ALA A 74 10.98 3.83 -16.00
N THR A 75 11.24 3.48 -14.74
CA THR A 75 11.08 2.12 -14.18
C THR A 75 9.72 1.88 -13.53
N PHE A 76 8.88 2.92 -13.42
CA PHE A 76 7.57 2.81 -12.79
C PHE A 76 6.51 2.37 -13.79
N ASN A 77 5.78 1.32 -13.43
CA ASN A 77 4.67 0.82 -14.23
C ASN A 77 3.50 0.40 -13.32
N ILE A 78 2.42 1.19 -13.31
CA ILE A 78 1.19 0.88 -12.57
C ILE A 78 0.56 -0.47 -13.00
N MET A 79 0.81 -0.91 -14.23
CA MET A 79 0.33 -2.15 -14.82
C MET A 79 1.31 -3.32 -14.65
N ASN A 80 2.29 -3.24 -13.74
CA ASN A 80 3.30 -4.28 -13.56
C ASN A 80 2.79 -5.63 -13.01
N GLY A 81 1.48 -5.78 -12.80
CA GLY A 81 0.85 -6.93 -12.13
C GLY A 81 0.72 -6.75 -10.61
N CYS A 82 1.46 -5.83 -10.00
CA CYS A 82 1.37 -5.51 -8.57
C CYS A 82 1.08 -4.02 -8.35
N ARG A 83 0.27 -3.40 -9.22
CA ARG A 83 -0.20 -2.01 -9.04
C ARG A 83 0.95 -0.99 -8.95
N GLY A 84 2.06 -1.22 -9.64
CA GLY A 84 3.27 -0.39 -9.56
C GLY A 84 4.07 -0.54 -8.26
N THR A 85 3.60 -1.35 -7.31
CA THR A 85 4.42 -1.69 -6.14
C THR A 85 5.48 -2.72 -6.52
N VAL A 86 6.64 -2.62 -5.88
CA VAL A 86 7.75 -3.56 -5.97
C VAL A 86 8.18 -3.95 -4.55
N TYR A 87 8.99 -4.99 -4.43
CA TYR A 87 9.54 -5.36 -3.12
C TYR A 87 10.41 -4.22 -2.57
N ASP A 88 10.20 -3.90 -1.30
CA ASP A 88 11.03 -3.00 -0.49
C ASP A 88 11.46 -3.77 0.76
N ALA A 89 12.68 -3.56 1.23
CA ALA A 89 13.21 -4.26 2.39
C ALA A 89 12.40 -4.02 3.68
N ASN A 90 11.63 -2.94 3.74
CA ASN A 90 10.75 -2.61 4.86
C ASN A 90 9.34 -3.21 4.73
N ASN A 91 9.03 -3.91 3.63
CA ASN A 91 7.75 -4.59 3.48
C ASN A 91 7.62 -5.74 4.48
N THR A 92 6.41 -5.98 4.96
CA THR A 92 6.08 -7.19 5.71
C THR A 92 6.18 -8.40 4.79
N VAL A 93 7.02 -9.36 5.17
CA VAL A 93 7.17 -10.63 4.45
C VAL A 93 6.47 -11.74 5.24
N THR A 94 5.59 -12.47 4.58
CA THR A 94 4.88 -13.60 5.20
C THR A 94 5.54 -14.92 4.86
N GLU A 95 5.96 -15.68 5.87
CA GLU A 95 6.46 -17.03 5.67
C GLU A 95 5.29 -18.01 5.48
N LEU A 96 5.31 -18.78 4.39
CA LEU A 96 4.29 -19.77 4.03
C LEU A 96 4.97 -21.11 3.77
N ALA A 97 4.40 -22.19 4.29
CA ALA A 97 4.91 -23.54 4.05
C ALA A 97 4.22 -24.18 2.83
N ALA A 98 5.00 -24.71 1.89
CA ALA A 98 4.47 -25.49 0.78
C ALA A 98 3.76 -26.76 1.30
N GLY A 99 2.68 -27.15 0.63
CA GLY A 99 1.82 -28.27 1.02
C GLY A 99 0.99 -28.02 2.28
N SER A 100 1.07 -26.84 2.90
CA SER A 100 0.27 -26.46 4.07
C SER A 100 -0.79 -25.42 3.72
N PRO A 101 -2.01 -25.52 4.29
CA PRO A 101 -3.03 -24.50 4.11
C PRO A 101 -2.65 -23.18 4.79
N PHE A 102 -3.00 -22.05 4.17
CA PHE A 102 -2.89 -20.71 4.75
C PHE A 102 -4.14 -19.89 4.45
N SER A 103 -4.46 -18.94 5.35
CA SER A 103 -5.62 -18.05 5.18
C SER A 103 -5.31 -16.90 4.24
N VAL A 104 -6.29 -16.60 3.38
CA VAL A 104 -6.32 -15.40 2.55
C VAL A 104 -7.58 -14.63 2.93
N GLU A 105 -7.43 -13.34 3.21
CA GLU A 105 -8.52 -12.44 3.61
C GLU A 105 -8.57 -11.26 2.65
N TRP A 106 -9.76 -10.72 2.40
CA TRP A 106 -9.98 -9.56 1.55
C TRP A 106 -11.23 -8.78 1.97
N VAL A 107 -11.31 -7.56 1.44
CA VAL A 107 -12.45 -6.66 1.57
C VAL A 107 -12.92 -6.25 0.18
N ILE A 108 -14.24 -6.16 -0.03
CA ILE A 108 -14.88 -5.63 -1.24
C ILE A 108 -15.81 -4.49 -0.85
N GLN A 109 -15.40 -3.26 -1.10
CA GLN A 109 -16.21 -2.08 -0.74
C GLN A 109 -17.22 -1.71 -1.83
N ALA A 110 -16.85 -1.83 -3.11
CA ALA A 110 -17.76 -1.73 -4.26
C ALA A 110 -17.71 -3.03 -5.07
N PRO A 111 -18.84 -3.76 -5.21
CA PRO A 111 -18.88 -5.00 -5.97
C PRO A 111 -18.87 -4.73 -7.48
N HIS A 112 -17.95 -5.41 -8.16
CA HIS A 112 -17.92 -5.56 -9.60
C HIS A 112 -17.79 -7.06 -9.93
N PRO A 113 -18.91 -7.74 -10.26
CA PRO A 113 -18.88 -9.16 -10.58
C PRO A 113 -17.79 -9.48 -11.60
N GLY A 114 -17.00 -10.51 -11.33
CA GLY A 114 -15.87 -10.89 -12.15
C GLY A 114 -15.18 -12.14 -11.64
N THR A 115 -13.89 -12.26 -11.88
CA THR A 115 -13.08 -13.41 -11.50
C THR A 115 -11.94 -12.95 -10.60
N MET A 116 -11.67 -13.72 -9.54
CA MET A 116 -10.47 -13.56 -8.71
C MET A 116 -9.56 -14.76 -8.90
N VAL A 117 -8.29 -14.47 -9.21
CA VAL A 117 -7.22 -15.46 -9.32
C VAL A 117 -6.17 -15.15 -8.27
N LEU A 118 -5.87 -16.12 -7.43
CA LEU A 118 -4.77 -16.08 -6.48
C LEU A 118 -3.57 -16.83 -7.07
N SER A 119 -2.43 -16.17 -7.19
CA SER A 119 -1.23 -16.74 -7.80
C SER A 119 0.04 -16.45 -6.99
N ILE A 120 1.05 -17.29 -7.13
CA ILE A 120 2.44 -16.96 -6.80
C ILE A 120 3.05 -16.32 -8.04
N VAL A 121 3.61 -15.14 -7.87
CA VAL A 121 4.27 -14.41 -8.95
C VAL A 121 5.74 -14.15 -8.64
N LYS A 122 6.58 -14.13 -9.68
CA LYS A 122 8.00 -13.74 -9.60
C LYS A 122 8.24 -12.41 -10.31
N PRO A 123 9.11 -11.54 -9.77
CA PRO A 123 9.52 -10.35 -10.47
C PRO A 123 10.39 -10.71 -11.69
N SER A 124 10.23 -9.95 -12.76
CA SER A 124 11.09 -9.95 -13.94
C SER A 124 11.38 -8.51 -14.31
N THR A 125 12.64 -8.19 -14.57
CA THR A 125 13.09 -6.84 -14.91
C THR A 125 13.42 -6.78 -16.39
N ASP A 126 12.80 -5.86 -17.11
CA ASP A 126 13.11 -5.63 -18.51
C ASP A 126 14.40 -4.80 -18.70
N SER A 127 14.79 -4.56 -19.95
CA SER A 127 16.01 -3.79 -20.29
C SER A 127 15.95 -2.32 -19.87
N SER A 128 14.75 -1.78 -19.57
CA SER A 128 14.57 -0.42 -19.05
C SER A 128 14.67 -0.33 -17.54
N GLY A 129 14.77 -1.48 -16.84
CA GLY A 129 14.72 -1.56 -15.39
C GLY A 129 13.29 -1.63 -14.83
N THR A 130 12.27 -1.77 -15.67
CA THR A 130 10.88 -1.91 -15.23
C THR A 130 10.66 -3.33 -14.71
N ILE A 131 10.18 -3.43 -13.47
CA ILE A 131 9.81 -4.71 -12.87
C ILE A 131 8.37 -5.04 -13.25
N THR A 132 8.14 -6.26 -13.73
CA THR A 132 6.83 -6.88 -13.96
C THR A 132 6.74 -8.19 -13.19
N TYR A 133 5.53 -8.69 -12.98
CA TYR A 133 5.30 -9.93 -12.23
C TYR A 133 4.67 -11.00 -13.11
N THR A 134 5.29 -12.17 -13.15
CA THR A 134 4.81 -13.33 -13.91
C THR A 134 4.31 -14.41 -12.97
N SER A 135 3.11 -14.94 -13.22
CA SER A 135 2.58 -16.08 -12.45
C SER A 135 3.40 -17.34 -12.72
N VAL A 136 3.82 -17.99 -11.64
CA VAL A 136 4.53 -19.27 -11.66
C VAL A 136 3.70 -20.41 -11.07
N ALA A 137 2.60 -20.07 -10.37
CA ALA A 137 1.60 -21.03 -9.92
C ALA A 137 0.29 -20.30 -9.63
N GLU A 138 -0.82 -20.82 -10.19
CA GLU A 138 -2.17 -20.46 -9.75
C GLU A 138 -2.56 -21.34 -8.56
N LEU A 139 -3.08 -20.75 -7.50
CA LEU A 139 -3.43 -21.42 -6.25
C LEU A 139 -4.94 -21.63 -6.09
N LEU A 140 -5.71 -20.64 -6.54
CA LEU A 140 -7.17 -20.61 -6.38
C LEU A 140 -7.75 -19.67 -7.42
N THR A 141 -8.88 -20.06 -8.00
CA THR A 141 -9.73 -19.18 -8.79
C THR A 141 -11.15 -19.20 -8.21
N ILE A 142 -11.75 -18.01 -8.07
CA ILE A 142 -13.14 -17.84 -7.65
C ILE A 142 -13.88 -17.11 -8.77
N ASP A 143 -14.95 -17.74 -9.26
CA ASP A 143 -15.82 -17.22 -10.33
C ASP A 143 -17.25 -17.78 -10.12
N PRO A 144 -18.28 -16.94 -9.93
CA PRO A 144 -18.22 -15.48 -9.84
C PRO A 144 -17.58 -14.99 -8.54
N PHE A 145 -16.90 -13.85 -8.61
CA PHE A 145 -16.30 -13.12 -7.49
C PHE A 145 -16.87 -11.71 -7.36
N ALA A 146 -16.85 -11.17 -6.13
CA ALA A 146 -17.29 -9.81 -5.81
C ALA A 146 -18.71 -9.46 -6.27
N GLU A 147 -19.64 -10.43 -6.19
CA GLU A 147 -21.07 -10.20 -6.48
C GLU A 147 -21.74 -9.25 -5.47
N ASN A 148 -21.21 -9.17 -4.25
CA ASN A 148 -21.71 -8.34 -3.17
C ASN A 148 -20.55 -7.65 -2.45
N SER A 149 -20.82 -6.48 -1.85
CA SER A 149 -19.87 -5.87 -0.91
C SER A 149 -19.71 -6.74 0.33
N ASN A 150 -18.54 -6.70 0.92
CA ASN A 150 -18.22 -7.39 2.17
C ASN A 150 -17.02 -6.71 2.82
N ASP A 151 -17.11 -6.50 4.13
CA ASP A 151 -16.04 -5.82 4.87
C ASP A 151 -14.92 -6.79 5.31
N ASN A 152 -15.18 -8.10 5.28
CA ASN A 152 -14.20 -9.12 5.65
C ASN A 152 -14.61 -10.52 5.16
N THR A 153 -14.02 -11.00 4.07
CA THR A 153 -14.20 -12.36 3.55
C THR A 153 -12.88 -13.11 3.58
N SER A 154 -12.93 -14.42 3.80
CA SER A 154 -11.74 -15.25 3.83
C SER A 154 -11.92 -16.57 3.08
N THR A 155 -10.80 -17.15 2.67
CA THR A 155 -10.69 -18.52 2.19
C THR A 155 -9.37 -19.12 2.64
N THR A 156 -9.14 -20.39 2.28
CA THR A 156 -7.87 -21.08 2.46
C THR A 156 -7.26 -21.40 1.09
N ALA A 157 -5.96 -21.21 0.97
CA ALA A 157 -5.18 -21.63 -0.19
C ALA A 157 -4.00 -22.51 0.27
N MET A 158 -3.32 -23.14 -0.69
CA MET A 158 -2.16 -23.99 -0.42
C MET A 158 -1.13 -23.78 -1.53
N ILE A 159 0.14 -23.60 -1.17
CA ILE A 159 1.23 -23.50 -2.14
C ILE A 159 1.65 -24.92 -2.55
N PRO A 160 1.67 -25.27 -3.86
CA PRO A 160 2.20 -26.54 -4.32
C PRO A 160 3.67 -26.72 -3.97
N THR A 161 4.09 -27.95 -3.63
CA THR A 161 5.51 -28.27 -3.35
C THR A 161 6.43 -28.14 -4.56
N SER A 162 5.87 -28.01 -5.77
CA SER A 162 6.58 -27.75 -7.02
C SER A 162 7.02 -26.30 -7.21
N VAL A 163 6.50 -25.34 -6.42
CA VAL A 163 6.97 -23.95 -6.45
C VAL A 163 8.38 -23.90 -5.89
N THR A 164 9.34 -23.38 -6.65
CA THR A 164 10.77 -23.29 -6.28
C THR A 164 11.28 -21.86 -6.44
N GLY A 165 12.42 -21.53 -5.84
CA GLY A 165 13.05 -20.21 -5.94
C GLY A 165 12.16 -19.07 -5.41
N CYS A 166 11.49 -19.30 -4.28
CA CYS A 166 10.74 -18.32 -3.48
C CYS A 166 11.26 -18.31 -2.02
N GLY A 167 12.54 -18.65 -1.81
CA GLY A 167 13.09 -18.92 -0.48
C GLY A 167 13.57 -17.69 0.28
N SER A 168 13.66 -16.54 -0.40
CA SER A 168 14.11 -15.27 0.16
C SER A 168 13.12 -14.15 -0.11
N ALA A 169 13.13 -13.13 0.75
CA ALA A 169 12.29 -11.96 0.56
C ALA A 169 12.60 -11.28 -0.78
N GLY A 170 11.55 -10.89 -1.50
CA GLY A 170 11.67 -10.31 -2.84
C GLY A 170 11.73 -11.33 -3.99
N ASP A 171 11.97 -12.62 -3.71
CA ASP A 171 11.96 -13.67 -4.75
C ASP A 171 10.55 -13.83 -5.36
N CYS A 172 9.52 -13.80 -4.51
CA CYS A 172 8.14 -14.04 -4.89
C CYS A 172 7.17 -13.14 -4.13
N ALA A 173 6.00 -12.93 -4.74
CA ALA A 173 4.85 -12.34 -4.08
C ALA A 173 3.63 -13.24 -4.28
N LEU A 174 2.69 -13.17 -3.33
CA LEU A 174 1.34 -13.65 -3.53
C LEU A 174 0.55 -12.53 -4.22
N GLN A 175 -0.02 -12.82 -5.38
CA GLN A 175 -0.86 -11.91 -6.13
C GLN A 175 -2.32 -12.32 -6.00
N PHE A 176 -3.13 -11.43 -5.46
CA PHE A 176 -4.58 -11.46 -5.56
C PHE A 176 -4.97 -10.60 -6.77
N TYR A 177 -5.48 -11.22 -7.82
CA TYR A 177 -5.85 -10.55 -9.06
C TYR A 177 -7.36 -10.66 -9.28
N TRP A 178 -8.08 -9.57 -9.03
CA TRP A 178 -9.51 -9.49 -9.34
C TRP A 178 -9.72 -8.66 -10.60
N HIS A 179 -10.41 -9.24 -11.59
CA HIS A 179 -10.82 -8.57 -12.82
C HIS A 179 -12.33 -8.66 -13.01
N SER A 180 -12.94 -7.58 -13.47
CA SER A 180 -14.33 -7.56 -13.89
C SER A 180 -14.44 -7.14 -15.35
N ASP A 181 -14.90 -8.05 -16.21
CA ASP A 181 -15.22 -7.75 -17.61
C ASP A 181 -16.31 -6.68 -17.71
N LEU A 182 -17.31 -6.77 -16.82
CA LEU A 182 -18.44 -5.84 -16.77
C LEU A 182 -17.99 -4.39 -16.55
N ALA A 183 -17.02 -4.18 -15.65
CA ALA A 183 -16.48 -2.86 -15.36
C ALA A 183 -15.26 -2.51 -16.23
N SER A 184 -14.69 -3.49 -16.94
CA SER A 184 -13.39 -3.38 -17.62
C SER A 184 -12.29 -2.87 -16.69
N GLN A 185 -12.22 -3.45 -15.49
CA GLN A 185 -11.41 -2.95 -14.37
C GLN A 185 -10.69 -4.08 -13.66
N THR A 186 -9.47 -3.79 -13.20
CA THR A 186 -8.59 -4.74 -12.52
C THR A 186 -8.11 -4.19 -11.19
N TYR A 187 -8.10 -5.05 -10.17
CA TYR A 187 -7.73 -4.74 -8.79
C TYR A 187 -6.66 -5.71 -8.28
N PRO A 188 -5.40 -5.59 -8.75
CA PRO A 188 -4.33 -6.42 -8.24
C PRO A 188 -3.86 -5.94 -6.88
N THR A 189 -3.60 -6.89 -5.99
CA THR A 189 -2.94 -6.69 -4.70
C THR A 189 -1.81 -7.71 -4.56
N CYS A 190 -0.63 -7.28 -4.14
CA CYS A 190 0.49 -8.17 -3.91
C CYS A 190 0.95 -8.10 -2.45
N ALA A 191 1.31 -9.26 -1.89
CA ALA A 191 1.96 -9.39 -0.58
C ALA A 191 3.27 -10.14 -0.74
N ASP A 192 4.31 -9.70 -0.05
CA ASP A 192 5.62 -10.37 -0.10
C ASP A 192 5.61 -11.65 0.74
N ILE A 193 6.17 -12.71 0.17
CA ILE A 193 6.18 -14.03 0.81
C ILE A 193 7.55 -14.69 0.71
N VAL A 194 7.80 -15.60 1.65
CA VAL A 194 8.85 -16.61 1.54
C VAL A 194 8.18 -17.98 1.64
N VAL A 195 8.59 -18.91 0.79
CA VAL A 195 8.06 -20.27 0.74
C VAL A 195 9.08 -21.24 1.30
N THR A 196 8.73 -21.92 2.39
CA THR A 196 9.51 -23.00 2.99
C THR A 196 8.94 -24.37 2.62
N GLY A 197 9.76 -25.44 2.68
CA GLY A 197 9.32 -26.80 2.37
C GLY A 197 9.03 -27.08 0.88
N SER A 198 9.28 -26.10 0.01
CA SER A 198 9.34 -26.27 -1.44
C SER A 198 10.56 -27.11 -1.83
N GLY A 199 10.47 -27.84 -2.94
CA GLY A 199 11.44 -28.84 -3.40
C GLY A 199 12.85 -28.35 -3.80
N GLU A 200 13.36 -27.29 -3.19
CA GLU A 200 14.79 -27.00 -3.22
C GLU A 200 15.49 -27.96 -2.24
N SER A 201 16.05 -29.04 -2.79
CA SER A 201 17.02 -29.87 -2.08
C SER A 201 18.21 -28.97 -1.73
N SER A 202 18.14 -28.32 -0.57
CA SER A 202 19.30 -27.72 0.05
C SER A 202 20.28 -28.86 0.30
N SER A 203 21.36 -28.89 -0.48
CA SER A 203 22.59 -29.54 -0.09
C SER A 203 23.11 -28.82 1.15
N GLN A 204 22.49 -29.07 2.30
CA GLN A 204 23.06 -28.76 3.59
C GLN A 204 24.28 -29.68 3.73
N THR A 205 25.45 -29.09 3.52
CA THR A 205 26.70 -29.65 4.02
C THR A 205 26.53 -29.80 5.53
N THR A 206 26.38 -31.04 5.99
CA THR A 206 26.38 -31.41 7.40
C THR A 206 27.71 -30.99 8.01
N ALA A 207 27.72 -29.87 8.71
CA ALA A 207 28.76 -29.59 9.69
C ALA A 207 28.54 -30.57 10.88
N PRO A 208 29.57 -31.35 11.28
CA PRO A 208 29.41 -32.28 12.39
C PRO A 208 29.19 -31.52 13.70
N SER A 209 28.19 -31.99 14.44
CA SER A 209 27.86 -31.59 15.81
C SER A 209 29.08 -31.76 16.72
N ALA A 210 29.67 -30.65 17.15
CA ALA A 210 30.64 -30.63 18.24
C ALA A 210 29.88 -30.50 19.57
N ALA A 211 30.05 -31.50 20.43
CA ALA A 211 29.49 -31.58 21.77
C ALA A 211 29.87 -30.34 22.62
N MET A 212 28.88 -29.68 23.21
CA MET A 212 29.09 -28.70 24.28
C MET A 212 29.39 -29.43 25.59
N THR A 213 30.66 -29.45 25.99
CA THR A 213 31.06 -29.64 27.39
C THR A 213 30.88 -28.32 28.15
N THR A 214 30.17 -28.42 29.27
CA THR A 214 30.01 -27.42 30.33
C THR A 214 31.34 -26.85 30.82
N PRO A 215 31.47 -25.52 31.07
CA PRO A 215 32.52 -25.01 31.93
C PRO A 215 31.97 -24.62 33.31
N THR A 216 32.66 -25.16 34.31
CA THR A 216 32.55 -24.91 35.74
C THR A 216 32.95 -23.47 36.10
N ALA A 217 32.25 -22.90 37.08
CA ALA A 217 32.51 -21.59 37.66
C ALA A 217 33.89 -21.49 38.32
N THR A 218 34.56 -20.35 38.17
CA THR A 218 35.63 -19.93 39.09
C THR A 218 35.56 -18.43 39.33
N THR A 219 35.37 -18.10 40.60
CA THR A 219 35.31 -16.77 41.21
C THR A 219 36.66 -16.07 41.16
N ALA A 220 36.68 -14.82 40.68
CA ALA A 220 37.62 -13.80 41.12
C ALA A 220 37.06 -12.38 40.82
N ALA A 221 36.95 -11.57 41.87
CA ALA A 221 36.87 -10.11 41.85
C ALA A 221 38.08 -9.59 42.68
N PRO A 222 38.38 -8.28 42.75
CA PRO A 222 37.90 -7.11 41.99
C PRO A 222 39.06 -6.21 41.47
N THR A 223 38.80 -5.23 40.60
CA THR A 223 39.30 -3.85 40.81
C THR A 223 38.55 -2.82 39.97
N SER A 224 38.04 -1.81 40.66
CA SER A 224 37.37 -0.61 40.17
C SER A 224 38.37 0.37 39.54
N THR A 225 38.11 0.84 38.32
CA THR A 225 38.58 2.15 37.86
C THR A 225 37.46 2.89 37.13
N THR A 226 37.12 4.03 37.72
CA THR A 226 36.16 5.02 37.29
C THR A 226 36.78 5.88 36.18
N SER A 227 36.08 6.02 35.05
CA SER A 227 36.28 7.17 34.16
C SER A 227 34.96 7.55 33.49
N VAL A 228 34.41 8.66 33.97
CA VAL A 228 33.23 9.37 33.48
C VAL A 228 33.59 10.13 32.20
N PRO A 229 32.84 10.02 31.10
CA PRO A 229 32.85 11.07 30.07
C PRO A 229 31.77 12.10 30.36
N VAL A 230 32.22 13.35 30.36
CA VAL A 230 31.51 14.59 30.66
C VAL A 230 30.43 14.87 29.60
N ALA A 231 29.19 15.07 30.04
CA ALA A 231 28.12 15.63 29.24
C ALA A 231 28.39 17.13 29.03
N THR A 232 28.55 17.55 27.77
CA THR A 232 28.64 18.96 27.42
C THR A 232 27.23 19.46 27.09
N SER A 233 26.66 20.18 28.04
CA SER A 233 25.43 20.96 27.89
C SER A 233 25.76 22.28 27.19
N SER A 234 25.07 22.58 26.10
CA SER A 234 25.05 23.93 25.51
C SER A 234 23.68 24.25 24.93
N THR A 235 22.85 24.85 25.76
CA THR A 235 21.80 25.84 25.41
C THR A 235 21.99 26.98 26.42
N PRO A 236 21.85 28.27 26.07
CA PRO A 236 20.67 28.79 25.37
C PRO A 236 21.01 29.87 24.31
N THR A 237 20.02 30.28 23.50
CA THR A 237 19.66 31.70 23.35
C THR A 237 18.29 31.79 22.66
N GLU A 238 17.34 32.25 23.45
CA GLU A 238 16.00 32.69 23.09
C GLU A 238 16.11 34.06 22.41
N THR A 239 15.49 34.24 21.24
CA THR A 239 15.30 35.57 20.66
C THR A 239 13.96 35.62 19.92
N SER A 240 13.02 36.33 20.52
CA SER A 240 11.84 36.97 19.94
C SER A 240 11.38 38.02 20.98
N PRO A 241 10.69 39.12 20.63
CA PRO A 241 9.86 39.29 19.44
C PRO A 241 10.10 40.60 18.66
N VAL A 242 9.67 40.66 17.41
CA VAL A 242 9.34 41.93 16.76
C VAL A 242 7.95 41.79 16.14
N ASN A 243 6.98 42.41 16.81
CA ASN A 243 5.69 42.78 16.24
C ASN A 243 5.93 43.80 15.12
N ASN A 244 5.32 43.59 13.96
CA ASN A 244 4.91 44.70 13.11
C ASN A 244 3.52 44.39 12.56
N GLU A 245 2.55 44.95 13.26
CA GLU A 245 1.20 45.19 12.79
C GLU A 245 1.26 46.43 11.88
N ALA A 246 0.90 46.27 10.60
CA ALA A 246 0.54 47.38 9.74
C ALA A 246 -0.76 47.04 9.02
N SER A 247 -1.75 47.85 9.33
CA SER A 247 -3.13 47.81 8.89
C SER A 247 -3.34 48.37 7.49
N SER A 248 -4.47 47.97 6.90
CA SER A 248 -5.25 48.64 5.85
C SER A 248 -4.94 48.32 4.39
N GLY A 249 -5.97 47.88 3.67
CA GLY A 249 -5.93 47.67 2.23
C GLY A 249 -7.15 46.94 1.67
N SER A 250 -8.36 47.45 1.93
CA SER A 250 -9.59 47.07 1.23
C SER A 250 -9.46 47.32 -0.28
N SER A 251 -9.73 46.32 -1.11
CA SER A 251 -10.48 46.53 -2.36
C SER A 251 -11.06 45.22 -2.88
N SER A 252 -12.38 45.27 -3.05
CA SER A 252 -13.21 44.30 -3.77
C SER A 252 -12.72 44.10 -5.19
N GLU A 253 -12.70 42.85 -5.67
CA GLU A 253 -12.99 42.60 -7.08
C GLU A 253 -13.66 41.24 -7.28
N LYS A 254 -14.98 41.32 -7.51
CA LYS A 254 -15.86 40.23 -7.86
C LYS A 254 -15.50 39.75 -9.27
N CYS A 255 -15.02 38.51 -9.40
CA CYS A 255 -14.89 37.86 -10.70
C CYS A 255 -16.26 37.26 -11.10
N THR A 256 -17.05 38.03 -11.85
CA THR A 256 -18.32 37.62 -12.46
C THR A 256 -18.06 36.64 -13.61
N ARG A 257 -18.22 35.34 -13.36
CA ARG A 257 -18.20 34.34 -14.44
C ARG A 257 -19.55 34.32 -15.16
N ARG A 258 -19.58 34.88 -16.36
CA ARG A 258 -20.68 34.81 -17.33
C ARG A 258 -21.14 33.35 -17.53
N GLN A 259 -22.40 33.07 -17.21
CA GLN A 259 -23.12 31.93 -17.76
C GLN A 259 -23.47 32.24 -19.23
N ARG A 260 -22.92 31.46 -20.17
CA ARG A 260 -23.47 31.39 -21.53
C ARG A 260 -24.71 30.48 -21.47
N ARG A 261 -25.88 31.08 -21.67
CA ARG A 261 -27.13 30.38 -21.98
C ARG A 261 -27.05 29.94 -23.45
N LEU A 262 -26.98 28.63 -23.68
CA LEU A 262 -27.29 28.04 -24.98
C LEU A 262 -28.81 28.11 -25.14
N MET A 263 -29.27 28.82 -26.17
CA MET A 263 -30.61 28.69 -26.72
C MET A 263 -30.63 27.43 -27.58
N LEU A 264 -31.56 26.53 -27.27
CA LEU A 264 -32.10 25.49 -28.15
C LEU A 264 -33.61 25.47 -27.85
N ASP A 265 -34.36 25.70 -28.93
CA ASP A 265 -35.82 25.66 -29.13
C ASP A 265 -36.72 26.65 -28.35
#